data_AF-A0A3D5SZY4-F1
#
_entry.id   AF-A0A3D5SZY4-F1
#
_cell.length_a   1.000
_cell.length_b   1.000
_cell.length_c   1.000
_cell.angle_alpha   90.00
_cell.angle_beta   90.00
_cell.angle_gamma   90.00
#
_symmetry.space_group_name_H-M   'P 1'
#
loop_
_entity.id
_entity.type
_entity.pdbx_description
1 polymer ?
#
loop_
_entity_poly.entity_id
_entity_poly.type
_entity_poly.pdbx_seq_one_letter_code
_entity_poly.pdbx_strand_id
1 'polypeptide(L)'
;MHAAGMSLRMLSSARGFLILALATAAFRLWLAWALPITGDEAYFYYWGKWPDWGFYDHPPMVGWWLAVLQRAADAEWFLRLPSVLLPLVLAGATVAVLRRESPDAAWTAGAVLLLAPAQLWNVAITTDTPLAYFSFFSGLAFLRAVRDDDPRFYLLAGLLLGAALLSKYFAVLLAAAYAAFALSRPDRARLRALALIALAAAPAVA
;
A
#
# COMPACT_ATOMS: atom_id res chain seq x y z
N MET A 1 -26.99 20.58 12.94
CA MET A 1 -25.72 20.42 13.69
C MET A 1 -25.63 19.14 14.53
N HIS A 2 -26.73 18.52 14.97
CA HIS A 2 -26.69 17.31 15.82
C HIS A 2 -26.24 16.02 15.08
N ALA A 3 -26.64 15.83 13.82
CA ALA A 3 -26.30 14.63 13.04
C ALA A 3 -24.81 14.51 12.67
N ALA A 4 -24.15 15.64 12.36
CA ALA A 4 -22.72 15.67 12.02
C ALA A 4 -21.84 15.28 13.22
N GLY A 5 -22.21 15.73 14.43
CA GLY A 5 -21.51 15.34 15.67
C GLY A 5 -21.67 13.87 16.03
N MET A 6 -22.82 13.27 15.69
CA MET A 6 -23.06 11.84 15.90
C MET A 6 -22.30 10.96 14.90
N SER A 7 -22.18 11.41 13.64
CA SER A 7 -21.39 10.73 12.59
C SER A 7 -19.90 10.68 12.95
N LEU A 8 -19.31 11.80 13.39
CA LEU A 8 -17.90 11.86 13.79
C LEU A 8 -17.59 10.99 15.01
N ARG A 9 -18.50 10.90 15.99
CA ARG A 9 -18.37 10.02 17.17
C ARG A 9 -18.42 8.53 16.81
N MET A 10 -19.14 8.17 15.75
CA MET A 10 -19.19 6.79 15.28
C MET A 10 -17.86 6.39 14.64
N LEU A 11 -17.29 7.28 13.82
CA LEU A 11 -16.01 7.08 13.13
C LEU A 11 -14.80 7.08 14.09
N SER A 12 -14.91 7.70 15.26
CA SER A 12 -13.85 7.74 16.27
C SER A 12 -13.82 6.52 17.20
N SER A 13 -14.58 5.46 16.90
CA SER A 13 -14.69 4.28 17.76
C SER A 13 -14.23 2.99 17.06
N ALA A 14 -13.68 2.05 17.84
CA ALA A 14 -13.28 0.74 17.33
C ALA A 14 -14.45 -0.01 16.67
N ARG A 15 -15.63 0.02 17.30
CA ARG A 15 -16.84 -0.63 16.77
C ARG A 15 -17.29 0.00 15.46
N GLY A 16 -17.31 1.32 15.38
CA GLY A 16 -17.68 2.02 14.15
C GLY A 16 -16.68 1.75 13.02
N PHE A 17 -15.38 1.76 13.32
CA PHE A 17 -14.35 1.39 12.36
C PHE A 17 -14.50 -0.05 11.85
N LEU A 18 -14.76 -1.02 12.73
CA LEU A 18 -14.97 -2.43 12.32
C LEU A 18 -16.21 -2.60 11.44
N ILE A 19 -17.33 -1.95 11.80
CA ILE A 19 -18.54 -1.97 10.97
C ILE A 19 -18.24 -1.38 9.60
N LEU A 20 -17.54 -0.24 9.56
CA LEU A 20 -17.15 0.43 8.33
C LEU A 20 -16.23 -0.45 7.48
N ALA A 21 -15.20 -1.04 8.07
CA ALA A 21 -14.27 -1.92 7.40
C ALA A 21 -14.98 -3.15 6.80
N LEU A 22 -15.88 -3.80 7.54
CA LEU A 22 -16.65 -4.93 7.05
C LEU A 22 -17.62 -4.53 5.94
N ALA A 23 -18.30 -3.39 6.07
CA ALA A 23 -19.19 -2.87 5.03
C ALA A 23 -18.42 -2.53 3.75
N THR A 24 -17.27 -1.86 3.86
CA THR A 24 -16.38 -1.56 2.74
C THR A 24 -15.84 -2.83 2.11
N ALA A 25 -15.44 -3.84 2.90
CA ALA A 25 -14.97 -5.12 2.37
C ALA A 25 -16.06 -5.85 1.56
N ALA A 26 -17.28 -5.94 2.12
CA ALA A 26 -18.41 -6.58 1.45
C ALA A 26 -18.80 -5.85 0.16
N PHE A 27 -18.87 -4.51 0.21
CA PHE A 27 -19.16 -3.69 -0.97
C PHE A 27 -18.10 -3.86 -2.06
N ARG A 28 -16.81 -3.87 -1.69
CA ARG A 28 -15.72 -4.02 -2.66
C ARG A 28 -15.62 -5.45 -3.22
N LEU A 29 -15.93 -6.47 -2.42
CA LEU A 29 -16.07 -7.84 -2.92
C LEU A 29 -17.21 -7.94 -3.93
N TRP A 30 -18.34 -7.30 -3.64
CA TRP A 30 -19.45 -7.22 -4.60
C TRP A 30 -19.04 -6.52 -5.89
N LEU A 31 -18.35 -5.37 -5.82
CA LEU A 31 -17.82 -4.69 -7.00
C LEU A 31 -16.84 -5.57 -7.78
N ALA A 32 -15.91 -6.24 -7.10
CA ALA A 32 -14.92 -7.11 -7.73
C ALA A 32 -15.56 -8.32 -8.44
N TRP A 33 -16.74 -8.74 -8.00
CA TRP A 33 -17.53 -9.79 -8.64
C TRP A 33 -18.44 -9.26 -9.76
N ALA A 34 -19.02 -8.08 -9.58
CA ALA A 34 -20.04 -7.54 -10.48
C ALA A 34 -19.46 -6.76 -11.69
N LEU A 35 -18.30 -6.14 -11.55
CA LEU A 35 -17.69 -5.34 -12.62
C LEU A 35 -16.95 -6.23 -13.62
N PRO A 36 -17.07 -5.96 -14.93
CA PRO A 36 -16.32 -6.70 -15.96
C PRO A 36 -14.81 -6.46 -15.82
N ILE A 37 -14.00 -7.36 -16.35
CA ILE A 37 -12.55 -7.15 -16.48
C ILE A 37 -12.25 -5.92 -17.35
N THR A 38 -11.31 -5.10 -16.89
CA THR A 38 -10.84 -3.95 -17.65
C THR A 38 -9.73 -4.34 -18.64
N GLY A 39 -9.41 -3.47 -19.60
CA GLY A 39 -8.32 -3.69 -20.54
C GLY A 39 -6.96 -3.88 -19.84
N ASP A 40 -6.68 -3.05 -18.84
CA ASP A 40 -5.45 -3.14 -18.04
C ASP A 40 -5.38 -4.47 -17.26
N GLU A 41 -6.48 -4.90 -16.65
CA GLU A 41 -6.53 -6.17 -15.93
C GLU A 41 -6.33 -7.36 -16.88
N ALA A 42 -6.96 -7.34 -18.06
CA ALA A 42 -6.77 -8.38 -19.06
C ALA A 42 -5.32 -8.44 -19.55
N TYR A 43 -4.66 -7.28 -19.67
CA TYR A 43 -3.24 -7.21 -20.01
C TYR A 43 -2.34 -7.78 -18.90
N PHE A 44 -2.54 -7.37 -17.65
CA PHE A 44 -1.75 -7.88 -16.52
C PHE A 44 -2.05 -9.34 -16.17
N TYR A 45 -3.25 -9.84 -16.50
CA TYR A 45 -3.59 -11.25 -16.37
C TYR A 45 -2.59 -12.15 -17.11
N TYR A 46 -2.20 -11.79 -18.33
CA TYR A 46 -1.21 -12.54 -19.11
C TYR A 46 0.19 -12.47 -18.52
N TRP A 47 0.54 -11.38 -17.82
CA TRP A 47 1.79 -11.29 -17.08
C TRP A 47 1.85 -12.26 -15.92
N GLY A 48 0.69 -12.64 -15.36
CA GLY A 48 0.58 -13.73 -14.40
C GLY A 48 0.76 -15.12 -15.03
N LYS A 49 0.28 -15.32 -16.26
CA LYS A 49 0.44 -16.59 -17.00
C LYS A 49 1.89 -16.80 -17.45
N TRP A 50 2.55 -15.71 -17.84
CA TRP A 50 3.93 -15.71 -18.35
C TRP A 50 4.77 -14.68 -17.58
N PRO A 51 5.07 -14.95 -16.29
CA PRO A 51 5.82 -14.01 -15.47
C PRO A 51 7.25 -13.87 -15.97
N ASP A 52 7.70 -12.62 -16.08
CA ASP A 52 9.05 -12.22 -16.46
C ASP A 52 9.58 -11.16 -15.48
N TRP A 53 10.81 -10.68 -15.67
CA TRP A 53 11.45 -9.64 -14.86
C TRP A 53 11.05 -8.21 -15.23
N GLY A 54 10.29 -8.05 -16.32
CA GLY A 54 9.73 -6.78 -16.73
C GLY A 54 8.97 -6.94 -18.05
N PHE A 55 8.07 -6.01 -18.31
CA PHE A 55 7.30 -5.96 -19.54
C PHE A 55 7.53 -4.62 -20.23
N TYR A 56 7.04 -4.49 -21.46
CA TYR A 56 7.30 -3.34 -22.34
C TYR A 56 7.12 -1.99 -21.63
N ASP A 57 6.09 -1.86 -20.81
CA ASP A 57 5.65 -0.60 -20.21
C ASP A 57 5.74 -0.55 -18.68
N HIS A 58 5.82 -1.70 -17.98
CA HIS A 58 5.93 -1.70 -16.52
C HIS A 58 6.85 -2.78 -15.93
N PRO A 59 7.31 -2.56 -14.69
CA PRO A 59 7.97 -3.57 -13.85
C PRO A 59 7.09 -4.79 -13.52
N PRO A 60 7.68 -5.89 -13.00
CA PRO A 60 7.05 -7.21 -13.01
C PRO A 60 6.10 -7.53 -11.85
N MET A 61 6.08 -6.71 -10.79
CA MET A 61 5.51 -7.13 -9.50
C MET A 61 4.03 -7.55 -9.57
N VAL A 62 3.21 -6.84 -10.35
CA VAL A 62 1.79 -7.21 -10.52
C VAL A 62 1.65 -8.58 -11.21
N GLY A 63 2.50 -8.86 -12.20
CA GLY A 63 2.56 -10.15 -12.88
C GLY A 63 2.96 -11.27 -11.93
N TRP A 64 3.96 -11.05 -11.08
CA TRP A 64 4.36 -12.03 -10.07
C TRP A 64 3.27 -12.32 -9.04
N TRP A 65 2.54 -11.29 -8.59
CA TRP A 65 1.40 -11.46 -7.69
C TRP A 65 0.30 -12.29 -8.35
N LEU A 66 -0.05 -11.95 -9.58
CA LEU A 66 -1.05 -12.69 -10.36
C LEU A 66 -0.61 -14.13 -10.64
N ALA A 67 0.67 -14.38 -10.92
CA ALA A 67 1.20 -15.74 -11.12
C ALA A 67 1.05 -16.62 -9.87
N VAL A 68 1.15 -16.04 -8.67
CA VAL A 68 0.88 -16.77 -7.43
C VAL A 68 -0.63 -17.01 -7.25
N LEU A 69 -1.46 -16.00 -7.46
CA LEU A 69 -2.92 -16.11 -7.28
C LEU A 69 -3.57 -17.08 -8.28
N GLN A 70 -3.15 -17.04 -9.54
CA GLN A 70 -3.68 -17.92 -10.60
C GLN A 70 -3.43 -19.41 -10.33
N ARG A 71 -2.47 -19.77 -9.45
CA ARG A 71 -2.29 -21.15 -8.99
C ARG A 71 -3.41 -21.62 -8.07
N ALA A 72 -4.08 -20.70 -7.37
CA ALA A 72 -5.16 -21.02 -6.45
C ALA A 72 -6.54 -20.93 -7.12
N ALA A 73 -6.80 -19.86 -7.88
CA ALA A 73 -8.02 -19.71 -8.67
C ALA A 73 -7.82 -18.69 -9.80
N ASP A 74 -8.55 -18.90 -10.90
CA ASP A 74 -8.50 -18.04 -12.09
C ASP A 74 -9.72 -17.10 -12.20
N ALA A 75 -10.50 -16.98 -11.12
CA ALA A 75 -11.69 -16.15 -11.10
C ALA A 75 -11.32 -14.66 -10.93
N GLU A 76 -11.98 -13.77 -11.68
CA GLU A 76 -11.68 -12.32 -11.69
C GLU A 76 -11.74 -11.69 -10.28
N TRP A 77 -12.81 -11.95 -9.53
CA TRP A 77 -12.97 -11.45 -8.16
C TRP A 77 -11.86 -11.93 -7.23
N PHE A 78 -11.33 -13.14 -7.46
CA PHE A 78 -10.25 -13.73 -6.67
C PHE A 78 -8.92 -13.06 -6.98
N LEU A 79 -8.62 -12.85 -8.26
CA LEU A 79 -7.43 -12.13 -8.71
C LEU A 79 -7.43 -10.67 -8.23
N ARG A 80 -8.60 -10.07 -8.03
CA ARG A 80 -8.77 -8.71 -7.47
C ARG A 80 -8.61 -8.63 -5.96
N LEU A 81 -8.52 -9.76 -5.23
CA LEU A 81 -8.46 -9.75 -3.76
C LEU A 81 -7.38 -8.81 -3.18
N PRO A 82 -6.14 -8.73 -3.70
CA PRO A 82 -5.15 -7.79 -3.19
C PRO A 82 -5.63 -6.33 -3.29
N SER A 83 -6.30 -5.96 -4.37
CA SER A 83 -6.86 -4.62 -4.57
C SER A 83 -8.06 -4.39 -3.63
N VAL A 84 -8.96 -5.37 -3.51
CA VAL A 84 -10.12 -5.32 -2.60
C VAL A 84 -9.67 -5.10 -1.16
N LEU A 85 -8.65 -5.82 -0.70
CA LEU A 85 -8.14 -5.78 0.67
C LEU A 85 -7.26 -4.55 0.96
N LEU A 86 -6.74 -3.87 -0.07
CA LEU A 86 -5.77 -2.78 0.09
C LEU A 86 -6.25 -1.69 1.06
N PRO A 87 -7.44 -1.09 0.94
CA PRO A 87 -7.90 -0.07 1.87
C PRO A 87 -7.98 -0.57 3.32
N LEU A 88 -8.40 -1.82 3.52
CA LEU A 88 -8.52 -2.43 4.86
C LEU A 88 -7.15 -2.56 5.53
N VAL A 89 -6.15 -3.02 4.76
CA VAL A 89 -4.79 -3.18 5.24
C VAL A 89 -4.16 -1.84 5.57
N LEU A 90 -4.27 -0.85 4.67
CA LEU A 90 -3.69 0.48 4.89
C LEU A 90 -4.36 1.23 6.05
N ALA A 91 -5.69 1.15 6.14
CA ALA A 91 -6.44 1.76 7.22
C ALA A 91 -6.15 1.09 8.57
N GLY A 92 -6.14 -0.25 8.61
CA GLY A 92 -5.82 -1.01 9.83
C GLY A 92 -4.40 -0.73 10.33
N ALA A 93 -3.42 -0.65 9.42
CA ALA A 93 -2.05 -0.28 9.75
C ALA A 93 -1.95 1.17 10.25
N THR A 94 -2.64 2.12 9.61
CA THR A 94 -2.72 3.51 10.07
C THR A 94 -3.28 3.60 11.48
N VAL A 95 -4.40 2.93 11.76
CA VAL A 95 -4.99 2.84 13.10
C VAL A 95 -3.97 2.24 14.08
N ALA A 96 -3.30 1.15 13.70
CA ALA A 96 -2.38 0.45 14.57
C ALA A 96 -1.18 1.31 14.99
N VAL A 97 -0.70 2.19 14.10
CA VAL A 97 0.39 3.12 14.37
C VAL A 97 -0.09 4.29 15.23
N LEU A 98 -1.19 4.95 14.85
CA LEU A 98 -1.65 6.19 15.48
C LEU A 98 -2.34 5.99 16.83
N ARG A 99 -2.94 4.82 17.07
CA ARG A 99 -3.71 4.54 18.31
C ARG A 99 -2.93 4.72 19.60
N ARG A 100 -1.59 4.63 19.53
CA ARG A 100 -0.71 4.81 20.70
C ARG A 100 -0.59 6.28 21.11
N GLU A 101 -0.80 7.20 20.18
CA GLU A 101 -0.64 8.63 20.38
C GLU A 101 -2.00 9.32 20.55
N SER A 102 -2.97 8.97 19.72
CA SER A 102 -4.33 9.50 19.81
C SER A 102 -5.34 8.47 19.28
N PRO A 103 -6.07 7.75 20.17
CA PRO A 103 -7.05 6.75 19.77
C PRO A 103 -8.14 7.31 18.83
N ASP A 104 -8.73 8.45 19.18
CA ASP A 104 -9.82 9.05 18.41
C ASP A 104 -9.37 9.50 17.01
N ALA A 105 -8.17 10.10 16.91
CA ALA A 105 -7.58 10.49 15.64
C ALA A 105 -7.19 9.26 14.79
N ALA A 106 -6.75 8.17 15.42
CA ALA A 106 -6.39 6.93 14.73
C ALA A 106 -7.58 6.31 14.01
N TRP A 107 -8.72 6.15 14.70
CA TRP A 107 -9.94 5.62 14.11
C TRP A 107 -10.48 6.52 12.99
N THR A 108 -10.46 7.83 13.21
CA THR A 108 -10.87 8.81 12.21
C THR A 108 -9.98 8.75 10.96
N ALA A 109 -8.65 8.72 11.13
CA ALA A 109 -7.70 8.62 10.02
C ALA A 109 -7.87 7.31 9.23
N GLY A 110 -8.05 6.19 9.94
CA GLY A 110 -8.36 4.90 9.32
C GLY A 110 -9.67 4.95 8.53
N ALA A 111 -10.72 5.52 9.09
CA ALA A 111 -12.01 5.66 8.43
C ALA A 111 -11.93 6.55 7.17
N VAL A 112 -11.18 7.65 7.23
CA VAL A 112 -10.92 8.52 6.07
C VAL A 112 -10.20 7.75 4.96
N LEU A 113 -9.21 6.94 5.30
CA LEU A 113 -8.51 6.09 4.31
C LEU A 113 -9.43 5.03 3.69
N LEU A 114 -10.30 4.40 4.49
CA LEU A 114 -11.29 3.43 3.98
C LEU A 114 -12.28 4.05 3.00
N LEU A 115 -12.67 5.30 3.27
CA LEU A 115 -13.70 6.03 2.53
C LEU A 115 -13.14 6.94 1.44
N ALA A 116 -11.82 7.02 1.29
CA ALA A 116 -11.19 7.79 0.22
C ALA A 116 -11.75 7.32 -1.14
N PRO A 117 -12.25 8.20 -2.01
CA PRO A 117 -12.98 7.79 -3.20
C PRO A 117 -12.22 6.78 -4.08
N ALA A 118 -10.92 7.01 -4.30
CA ALA A 118 -10.10 6.07 -5.07
C ALA A 118 -10.04 4.68 -4.42
N GLN A 119 -9.87 4.61 -3.10
CA GLN A 119 -9.83 3.38 -2.32
C GLN A 119 -11.19 2.70 -2.19
N LEU A 120 -12.29 3.45 -2.23
CA LEU A 120 -13.63 2.88 -2.09
C LEU A 120 -14.08 2.21 -3.40
N TRP A 121 -13.89 2.91 -4.53
CA TRP A 121 -14.44 2.50 -5.83
C TRP A 121 -13.51 1.63 -6.67
N ASN A 122 -12.18 1.84 -6.60
CA ASN A 122 -11.26 1.10 -7.44
C ASN A 122 -11.02 -0.31 -6.88
N VAL A 123 -11.50 -1.34 -7.59
CA VAL A 123 -11.26 -2.76 -7.27
C VAL A 123 -10.42 -3.47 -8.32
N ALA A 124 -10.01 -2.76 -9.37
CA ALA A 124 -9.18 -3.34 -10.42
C ALA A 124 -7.79 -3.68 -9.85
N ILE A 125 -7.23 -4.82 -10.28
CA ILE A 125 -5.85 -5.15 -9.98
C ILE A 125 -4.93 -4.59 -11.06
N THR A 126 -4.08 -3.65 -10.68
CA THR A 126 -3.14 -2.97 -11.58
C THR A 126 -1.77 -2.85 -10.93
N THR A 127 -0.79 -2.27 -11.63
CA THR A 127 0.53 -1.93 -11.08
C THR A 127 0.47 -1.01 -9.86
N ASP A 128 -0.61 -0.22 -9.72
CA ASP A 128 -0.81 0.67 -8.56
C ASP A 128 -1.14 -0.11 -7.29
N THR A 129 -1.70 -1.32 -7.39
CA THR A 129 -2.04 -2.15 -6.23
C THR A 129 -0.79 -2.53 -5.41
N PRO A 130 0.21 -3.25 -5.95
CA PRO A 130 1.43 -3.56 -5.19
C PRO A 130 2.23 -2.30 -4.86
N LEU A 131 2.26 -1.29 -5.75
CA LEU A 131 2.90 0.00 -5.47
C LEU A 131 2.37 0.63 -4.18
N ALA A 132 1.05 0.66 -3.99
CA ALA A 132 0.43 1.25 -2.81
C ALA A 132 0.79 0.50 -1.53
N TYR A 133 0.75 -0.84 -1.54
CA TYR A 133 1.19 -1.65 -0.41
C TYR A 133 2.64 -1.36 -0.04
N PHE A 134 3.54 -1.51 -1.00
CA PHE A 134 4.98 -1.42 -0.75
C PHE A 134 5.42 0.00 -0.39
N SER A 135 4.88 1.03 -1.05
CA SER A 135 5.17 2.43 -0.73
C SER A 135 4.68 2.79 0.68
N PHE A 136 3.47 2.38 1.04
CA PHE A 136 2.91 2.67 2.36
C PHE A 136 3.73 2.01 3.47
N PHE A 137 4.02 0.70 3.35
CA PHE A 137 4.80 -0.01 4.36
C PHE A 137 6.27 0.42 4.38
N SER A 138 6.85 0.80 3.23
CA SER A 138 8.17 1.44 3.19
C SER A 138 8.17 2.73 4.01
N GLY A 139 7.15 3.58 3.83
CA GLY A 139 6.96 4.79 4.62
C GLY A 139 6.84 4.51 6.12
N LEU A 140 6.03 3.54 6.52
CA LEU A 140 5.90 3.15 7.93
C LEU A 140 7.20 2.61 8.53
N ALA A 141 7.92 1.77 7.79
CA ALA A 141 9.23 1.26 8.22
C ALA A 141 10.22 2.42 8.38
N PHE A 142 10.26 3.35 7.43
CA PHE A 142 11.11 4.54 7.51
C PHE A 142 10.78 5.40 8.73
N LEU A 143 9.50 5.71 8.98
CA LEU A 143 9.08 6.49 10.14
C LEU A 143 9.48 5.79 11.45
N ARG A 144 9.36 4.47 11.50
CA ARG A 144 9.79 3.68 12.65
C ARG A 144 11.30 3.71 12.83
N ALA A 145 12.07 3.61 11.75
CA ALA A 145 13.52 3.69 11.79
C ALA A 145 14.01 5.01 12.38
N VAL A 146 13.37 6.13 11.99
CA VAL A 146 13.69 7.47 12.51
C VAL A 146 13.30 7.60 13.98
N ARG A 147 12.15 7.05 14.39
CA ARG A 147 11.64 7.17 15.77
C ARG A 147 12.43 6.31 16.76
N ASP A 148 12.71 5.06 16.39
CA ASP A 148 13.29 4.06 17.27
C ASP A 148 14.83 4.01 17.17
N ASP A 149 15.43 4.79 16.25
CA ASP A 149 16.86 4.78 15.89
C ASP A 149 17.41 3.37 15.57
N ASP A 150 16.57 2.52 14.94
CA ASP A 150 16.89 1.14 14.61
C ASP A 150 17.20 0.98 13.10
N PRO A 151 18.45 0.66 12.72
CA PRO A 151 18.86 0.56 11.32
C PRO A 151 18.20 -0.58 10.54
N ARG A 152 17.65 -1.58 11.23
CA ARG A 152 16.93 -2.70 10.57
C ARG A 152 15.71 -2.20 9.83
N PHE A 153 15.06 -1.15 10.33
CA PHE A 153 13.90 -0.57 9.68
C PHE A 153 14.27 0.31 8.47
N TYR A 154 15.49 0.85 8.39
CA TYR A 154 15.99 1.47 7.14
C TYR A 154 16.21 0.42 6.05
N LEU A 155 16.75 -0.75 6.40
CA LEU A 155 16.88 -1.87 5.46
C LEU A 155 15.50 -2.38 5.00
N LEU A 156 14.55 -2.54 5.92
CA LEU A 156 13.18 -2.91 5.58
C LEU A 156 12.51 -1.86 4.68
N ALA A 157 12.68 -0.57 4.97
CA ALA A 157 12.19 0.50 4.12
C ALA A 157 12.80 0.42 2.72
N GLY A 158 14.11 0.22 2.59
CA GLY A 158 14.76 0.06 1.29
C GLY A 158 14.30 -1.18 0.52
N LEU A 159 14.11 -2.32 1.19
CA LEU A 159 13.58 -3.53 0.54
C LEU A 159 12.14 -3.33 0.03
N LEU A 160 11.29 -2.69 0.83
CA LEU A 160 9.93 -2.35 0.42
C LEU A 160 9.91 -1.28 -0.68
N LEU A 161 10.80 -0.29 -0.63
CA LEU A 161 10.98 0.67 -1.73
C LEU A 161 11.42 -0.02 -3.02
N GLY A 162 12.32 -1.00 -2.94
CA GLY A 162 12.69 -1.84 -4.08
C GLY A 162 11.49 -2.58 -4.66
N ALA A 163 10.66 -3.19 -3.81
CA ALA A 163 9.42 -3.83 -4.24
C ALA A 163 8.41 -2.83 -4.85
N ALA A 164 8.37 -1.59 -4.36
CA ALA A 164 7.56 -0.50 -4.93
C ALA A 164 8.09 -0.08 -6.32
N LEU A 165 9.41 0.01 -6.50
CA LEU A 165 10.05 0.28 -7.80
C LEU A 165 9.78 -0.85 -8.80
N LEU A 166 9.82 -2.11 -8.34
CA LEU A 166 9.40 -3.28 -9.12
C LEU A 166 7.89 -3.34 -9.40
N SER A 167 7.10 -2.43 -8.81
CA SER A 167 5.67 -2.27 -9.10
C SER A 167 5.44 -1.18 -10.13
N LYS A 168 6.08 -0.01 -9.92
CA LYS A 168 5.96 1.15 -10.81
C LYS A 168 7.14 2.09 -10.58
N TYR A 169 7.75 2.56 -11.67
CA TYR A 169 8.87 3.52 -11.60
C TYR A 169 8.51 4.82 -10.87
N PHE A 170 7.22 5.14 -10.77
CA PHE A 170 6.71 6.28 -9.99
C PHE A 170 7.15 6.25 -8.51
N ALA A 171 7.49 5.07 -7.95
CA ALA A 171 8.07 4.95 -6.62
C ALA A 171 9.41 5.72 -6.44
N VAL A 172 10.04 6.17 -7.52
CA VAL A 172 11.22 7.07 -7.47
C VAL A 172 10.93 8.35 -6.68
N LEU A 173 9.68 8.83 -6.65
CA LEU A 173 9.31 10.00 -5.84
C LEU A 173 9.43 9.72 -4.34
N LEU A 174 9.15 8.49 -3.89
CA LEU A 174 9.35 8.09 -2.51
C LEU A 174 10.85 8.01 -2.17
N ALA A 175 11.66 7.47 -3.09
CA ALA A 175 13.12 7.49 -2.96
C ALA A 175 13.66 8.94 -2.86
N ALA A 176 13.15 9.84 -3.69
CA ALA A 176 13.49 11.25 -3.67
C ALA A 176 13.08 11.92 -2.34
N ALA A 177 11.93 11.55 -1.76
CA ALA A 177 11.52 12.05 -0.46
C ALA A 177 12.48 11.61 0.67
N TYR A 178 12.95 10.36 0.65
CA TYR A 178 13.96 9.90 1.62
C TYR A 178 15.30 10.60 1.44
N ALA A 179 15.74 10.80 0.20
CA ALA A 179 16.94 11.58 -0.10
C ALA A 179 16.79 13.04 0.38
N ALA A 180 15.67 13.70 0.08
CA ALA A 180 15.40 15.06 0.53
C ALA A 180 15.41 15.17 2.06
N PHE A 181 14.82 14.21 2.78
CA PHE A 181 14.91 14.15 4.24
C PHE A 181 16.35 14.10 4.74
N ALA A 182 17.17 13.20 4.16
CA ALA A 182 18.56 13.03 4.57
C ALA A 182 19.43 14.25 4.24
N LEU A 183 19.18 14.89 3.08
CA LEU A 183 19.95 16.04 2.59
C LEU A 183 19.48 17.38 3.15
N SER A 184 18.25 17.49 3.68
CA SER A 184 17.73 18.72 4.28
C SER A 184 18.53 19.20 5.49
N ARG A 185 19.11 18.25 6.25
CA ARG A 185 20.02 18.49 7.38
C ARG A 185 21.03 17.35 7.38
N PRO A 186 22.09 17.43 6.56
CA PRO A 186 22.98 16.30 6.37
C PRO A 186 23.79 16.05 7.65
N ASP A 187 23.62 14.86 8.22
CA ASP A 187 24.43 14.34 9.30
C ASP A 187 24.84 12.89 9.01
N ARG A 188 25.85 12.37 9.73
CA ARG A 188 26.38 11.03 9.48
C ARG A 188 25.33 9.93 9.65
N ALA A 189 24.36 10.09 10.56
CA ALA A 189 23.32 9.09 10.79
C ALA A 189 22.31 9.09 9.64
N ARG A 190 21.87 10.26 9.18
CA ARG A 190 20.95 10.40 8.03
C ARG A 190 21.57 9.93 6.71
N LEU A 191 22.85 10.22 6.49
CA LEU A 191 23.55 9.72 5.31
C LEU A 191 23.72 8.20 5.36
N ARG A 192 24.00 7.63 6.54
CA ARG A 192 23.98 6.17 6.73
C ARG A 192 22.60 5.58 6.49
N ALA A 193 21.54 6.21 7.00
CA ALA A 193 20.16 5.78 6.77
C ALA A 193 19.83 5.73 5.27
N LEU A 194 20.16 6.79 4.53
CA LEU A 194 19.99 6.84 3.08
C LEU A 194 20.79 5.74 2.37
N ALA A 195 22.04 5.50 2.79
CA ALA A 195 22.87 4.45 2.23
C ALA A 195 22.28 3.04 2.47
N LEU A 196 21.74 2.77 3.67
CA LEU A 196 21.07 1.50 3.99
C LEU A 196 19.82 1.28 3.13
N ILE A 197 18.99 2.32 2.97
CA ILE A 197 17.81 2.27 2.10
C ILE A 197 18.23 2.00 0.66
N ALA A 198 19.21 2.74 0.14
CA ALA A 198 19.69 2.60 -1.23
C ALA A 198 20.29 1.20 -1.47
N LEU A 199 21.08 0.69 -0.52
CA LEU A 199 21.66 -0.65 -0.59
C LEU A 199 20.57 -1.73 -0.68
N ALA A 200 19.53 -1.63 0.16
CA ALA A 200 18.45 -2.62 0.17
C ALA A 200 17.51 -2.50 -1.05
N ALA A 201 17.38 -1.30 -1.63
CA ALA A 201 16.60 -1.08 -2.85
C ALA A 201 17.37 -1.41 -4.14
N ALA A 202 18.71 -1.42 -4.11
CA ALA A 202 19.55 -1.55 -5.30
C ALA A 202 19.23 -2.77 -6.20
N PRO A 203 18.93 -3.98 -5.67
CA PRO A 203 18.61 -5.13 -6.51
C PRO A 203 17.37 -4.96 -7.40
N ALA A 204 16.49 -4.01 -7.06
CA ALA A 204 15.28 -3.71 -7.84
C ALA A 204 15.54 -2.77 -9.04
N VAL A 205 16.74 -2.17 -9.11
CA VAL A 205 17.10 -1.13 -10.10
C VAL A 205 18.31 -1.55 -10.95
N ALA A 206 18.92 -2.70 -10.63
CA ALA A 206 20.06 -3.27 -11.35
C ALA A 206 19.59 -4.17 -12.50
#